data_AF-A0AAJ1PR56-F1
#
_entry.id   AF-A0AAJ1PR56-F1
#
_cell.length_a   1.000
_cell.length_b   1.000
_cell.length_c   1.000
_cell.angle_alpha   90.00
_cell.angle_beta   90.00
_cell.angle_gamma   90.00
#
_symmetry.space_group_name_H-M   'P 1'
#
loop_
_entity.id
_entity.type
_entity.pdbx_description
1 polymer ?
#
loop_
_entity_poly.entity_id
_entity_poly.type
_entity_poly.pdbx_seq_one_letter_code
_entity_poly.pdbx_strand_id
1 'polypeptide(L)'
;MSKGQVFLITAIIMIVILVILRVGVNLPETMQRGRKLEEKFEKDFFVDIVDELVKVIEISYHQPSNITNNVYDFGNFTRKKMTEKLKEFEFIYVGCITPKSSGIATMNVSAINLLNKPINLTLILNDTPPQTRNNDNMIDYSIYDTSFDINQGTHYILTVRYNGTYEENITIKTKSWKSIYIGFFDVTLNGSKTTYKDKFQKSYTLL
;
A
#
# COMPACT_ATOMS: atom_id res chain seq x y z
N MET A 1 16.61 70.96 4.60
CA MET A 1 16.38 69.78 3.74
C MET A 1 16.35 70.24 2.30
N SER A 2 17.25 69.77 1.44
CA SER A 2 17.25 70.18 0.02
C SER A 2 16.17 69.42 -0.74
N LYS A 3 15.51 70.06 -1.71
CA LYS A 3 14.46 69.43 -2.54
C LYS A 3 14.92 68.11 -3.18
N GLY A 4 16.22 67.97 -3.45
CA GLY A 4 16.83 66.74 -4.00
C GLY A 4 16.84 65.56 -3.02
N GLN A 5 17.00 65.80 -1.72
CA GLN A 5 16.95 64.73 -0.71
C GLN A 5 15.54 64.16 -0.57
N VAL A 6 14.51 65.00 -0.66
CA VAL A 6 13.11 64.57 -0.63
C VAL A 6 12.80 63.69 -1.84
N PHE A 7 13.22 64.10 -3.04
CA PHE A 7 13.02 63.33 -4.27
C PHE A 7 13.70 61.95 -4.23
N LEU A 8 14.92 61.89 -3.69
CA LEU A 8 15.67 60.64 -3.54
C LEU A 8 14.96 59.67 -2.59
N ILE A 9 14.45 60.17 -1.45
CA ILE A 9 13.69 59.37 -0.49
C ILE A 9 12.40 58.83 -1.12
N THR A 10 11.67 59.67 -1.87
CA THR A 10 10.43 59.23 -2.55
C THR A 10 10.69 58.14 -3.59
N ALA A 11 11.78 58.27 -4.36
CA ALA A 11 12.19 57.26 -5.34
C ALA A 11 12.53 55.91 -4.68
N ILE A 12 13.26 55.93 -3.56
CA ILE A 12 13.59 54.71 -2.80
C ILE A 12 12.31 54.04 -2.27
N ILE A 13 11.37 54.81 -1.72
CA ILE A 13 10.08 54.30 -1.24
C ILE A 13 9.30 53.65 -2.39
N MET A 14 9.24 54.28 -3.56
CA MET A 14 8.59 53.71 -4.74
C MET A 14 9.23 52.38 -5.18
N ILE A 15 10.56 52.30 -5.19
CA ILE A 15 11.28 51.07 -5.57
C ILE A 15 10.97 49.96 -4.58
N VAL A 16 10.97 50.23 -3.27
CA VAL A 16 10.64 49.24 -2.24
C VAL A 16 9.19 48.76 -2.38
N ILE A 17 8.24 49.66 -2.63
CA ILE A 17 6.83 49.29 -2.87
C ILE A 17 6.70 48.40 -4.12
N LEU A 18 7.39 48.72 -5.21
CA LEU A 18 7.40 47.93 -6.43
C LEU A 18 8.00 46.53 -6.21
N VAL A 19 9.06 46.42 -5.41
CA VAL A 19 9.66 45.12 -5.05
C VAL A 19 8.70 44.29 -4.20
N ILE A 20 8.05 44.90 -3.20
CA ILE A 20 7.06 44.22 -2.34
C ILE A 20 5.87 43.74 -3.16
N LEU A 21 5.34 44.57 -4.06
CA LEU A 21 4.24 44.20 -4.96
C LEU A 21 4.66 43.06 -5.89
N ARG A 22 5.87 43.13 -6.48
CA ARG A 22 6.37 42.07 -7.38
C ARG A 22 6.56 40.74 -6.64
N VAL A 23 7.04 40.75 -5.40
CA VAL A 23 7.17 39.55 -4.58
C VAL A 23 5.79 39.03 -4.17
N GLY A 24 4.88 39.92 -3.76
CA GLY A 24 3.51 39.58 -3.37
C GLY A 24 2.67 38.96 -4.49
N VAL A 25 2.82 39.43 -5.72
CA VAL A 25 2.06 38.92 -6.88
C VAL A 25 2.54 37.54 -7.34
N ASN A 26 3.83 37.23 -7.21
CA ASN A 26 4.40 35.95 -7.66
C ASN A 26 4.37 34.84 -6.59
N LEU A 27 4.16 35.19 -5.32
CA LEU A 27 4.08 34.26 -4.19
C LEU A 27 2.96 33.21 -4.35
N PRO A 28 1.70 33.60 -4.67
CA PRO A 28 0.62 32.64 -4.85
C PRO A 28 0.88 31.61 -5.95
N GLU A 29 1.39 32.05 -7.11
CA GLU A 29 1.71 31.14 -8.22
C GLU A 29 2.85 30.18 -7.87
N THR A 30 3.88 30.67 -7.19
CA THR A 30 5.01 29.85 -6.73
C THR A 30 4.55 28.81 -5.71
N MET A 31 3.69 29.21 -4.76
CA MET A 31 3.09 28.28 -3.80
C MET A 31 2.18 27.25 -4.48
N GLN A 32 1.39 27.64 -5.48
CA GLN A 32 0.56 26.70 -6.25
C GLN A 32 1.41 25.71 -7.06
N ARG A 33 2.50 26.16 -7.69
CA ARG A 33 3.44 25.26 -8.38
C ARG A 33 4.12 24.29 -7.42
N GLY A 34 4.57 24.77 -6.27
CA GLY A 34 5.15 23.94 -5.21
C GLY A 34 4.18 22.84 -4.76
N ARG A 35 2.90 23.18 -4.57
CA ARG A 35 1.85 22.22 -4.22
C ARG A 35 1.64 21.15 -5.29
N LYS A 36 1.50 21.55 -6.56
CA LYS A 36 1.35 20.60 -7.66
C LYS A 36 2.53 19.65 -7.81
N LEU A 37 3.75 20.15 -7.55
CA LEU A 37 4.96 19.34 -7.56
C LEU A 37 4.98 18.33 -6.40
N GLU A 38 4.56 18.74 -5.21
CA GLU A 38 4.46 17.86 -4.04
C GLU A 38 3.44 16.73 -4.27
N GLU A 39 2.25 17.07 -4.76
CA GLU A 39 1.20 16.10 -5.11
C GLU A 39 1.68 15.12 -6.19
N LYS A 40 2.36 15.62 -7.23
CA LYS A 40 2.92 14.77 -8.28
C LYS A 40 3.98 13.82 -7.73
N PHE A 41 4.90 14.34 -6.91
CA PHE A 41 5.92 13.52 -6.28
C PHE A 41 5.32 12.43 -5.38
N GLU A 42 4.27 12.76 -4.62
CA GLU A 42 3.54 11.77 -3.80
C GLU A 42 2.93 10.67 -4.64
N LYS A 43 2.28 11.04 -5.74
CA LYS A 43 1.66 10.08 -6.66
C LYS A 43 2.71 9.17 -7.29
N ASP A 44 3.77 9.75 -7.86
CA ASP A 44 4.84 8.98 -8.51
C ASP A 44 5.49 8.01 -7.52
N PHE A 45 5.75 8.49 -6.29
CA PHE A 45 6.30 7.66 -5.22
C PHE A 45 5.34 6.54 -4.77
N PHE A 46 4.03 6.79 -4.73
CA PHE A 46 3.03 5.76 -4.43
C PHE A 46 3.01 4.66 -5.49
N VAL A 47 3.06 5.04 -6.77
CA VAL A 47 3.15 4.09 -7.88
C VAL A 47 4.43 3.25 -7.78
N ASP A 48 5.57 3.88 -7.47
CA ASP A 48 6.82 3.15 -7.28
C ASP A 48 6.72 2.12 -6.14
N ILE A 49 6.08 2.45 -5.01
CA ILE A 49 5.87 1.48 -3.92
C ILE A 49 5.03 0.29 -4.39
N VAL A 50 3.93 0.55 -5.12
CA VAL A 50 3.05 -0.50 -5.64
C VAL A 50 3.81 -1.42 -6.59
N ASP A 51 4.59 -0.86 -7.50
CA ASP A 51 5.40 -1.62 -8.44
C ASP A 51 6.47 -2.45 -7.73
N GLU A 52 7.13 -1.91 -6.71
CA GLU A 52 8.11 -2.65 -5.91
C GLU A 52 7.47 -3.77 -5.09
N LEU A 53 6.25 -3.59 -4.52
CA LEU A 53 5.53 -4.68 -3.86
C LEU A 53 5.27 -5.86 -4.79
N VAL A 54 4.93 -5.57 -6.06
CA VAL A 54 4.75 -6.61 -7.09
C VAL A 54 6.08 -7.32 -7.38
N LYS A 55 7.18 -6.57 -7.52
CA LYS A 55 8.52 -7.12 -7.77
C LYS A 55 9.03 -7.96 -6.62
N VAL A 56 8.74 -7.61 -5.36
CA VAL A 56 9.11 -8.43 -4.20
C VAL A 56 8.56 -9.84 -4.33
N ILE A 57 7.32 -10.00 -4.81
CA ILE A 57 6.76 -11.32 -5.08
C ILE A 57 7.48 -12.00 -6.24
N GLU A 58 7.68 -11.29 -7.35
CA GLU A 58 8.31 -11.83 -8.56
C GLU A 58 9.72 -12.36 -8.28
N ILE A 59 10.53 -11.63 -7.52
CA ILE A 59 11.89 -12.03 -7.16
C ILE A 59 11.89 -13.19 -6.14
N SER A 60 10.92 -13.18 -5.21
CA SER A 60 10.80 -14.20 -4.17
C SER A 60 10.13 -15.48 -4.64
N TYR A 61 9.65 -15.51 -5.89
CA TYR A 61 8.94 -16.63 -6.49
C TYR A 61 9.69 -17.98 -6.41
N HIS A 62 11.03 -17.96 -6.49
CA HIS A 62 11.87 -19.16 -6.37
C HIS A 62 12.03 -19.68 -4.93
N GLN A 63 11.59 -18.90 -3.93
CA GLN A 63 11.60 -19.25 -2.51
C GLN A 63 10.19 -19.01 -1.92
N PRO A 64 9.20 -19.85 -2.26
CA PRO A 64 7.81 -19.62 -1.88
C PRO A 64 7.57 -19.41 -0.39
N SER A 65 8.36 -20.08 0.46
CA SER A 65 8.28 -19.95 1.93
C SER A 65 8.66 -18.57 2.45
N ASN A 66 9.40 -17.77 1.67
CA ASN A 66 9.93 -16.47 2.09
C ASN A 66 9.14 -15.29 1.54
N ILE A 67 8.19 -15.51 0.62
CA ILE A 67 7.47 -14.42 -0.05
C ILE A 67 6.77 -13.51 0.96
N THR A 68 5.99 -14.08 1.88
CA THR A 68 5.29 -13.32 2.93
C THR A 68 6.27 -12.51 3.79
N ASN A 69 7.37 -13.11 4.21
CA ASN A 69 8.38 -12.42 5.03
C ASN A 69 9.04 -11.27 4.27
N ASN A 70 9.36 -11.46 2.99
CA ASN A 70 9.96 -10.42 2.17
C ASN A 70 8.97 -9.25 1.92
N VAL A 71 7.68 -9.55 1.70
CA VAL A 71 6.63 -8.53 1.61
C VAL A 71 6.49 -7.78 2.93
N TYR A 72 6.53 -8.49 4.06
CA TYR A 72 6.49 -7.90 5.40
C TYR A 72 7.68 -6.95 5.64
N ASP A 73 8.90 -7.41 5.36
CA ASP A 73 10.13 -6.63 5.55
C ASP A 73 10.14 -5.37 4.67
N PHE A 74 9.76 -5.51 3.40
CA PHE A 74 9.63 -4.37 2.49
C PHE A 74 8.54 -3.39 2.97
N GLY A 75 7.39 -3.91 3.42
CA GLY A 75 6.31 -3.12 3.98
C GLY A 75 6.75 -2.29 5.19
N ASN A 76 7.46 -2.93 6.12
CA ASN A 76 8.02 -2.28 7.31
C ASN A 76 9.06 -1.22 6.95
N PHE A 77 9.96 -1.53 6.02
CA PHE A 77 10.95 -0.58 5.52
C PHE A 77 10.26 0.66 4.91
N THR A 78 9.28 0.44 4.04
CA THR A 78 8.52 1.49 3.37
C THR A 78 7.79 2.36 4.39
N ARG A 79 7.09 1.74 5.34
CA ARG A 79 6.37 2.47 6.39
C ARG A 79 7.30 3.30 7.26
N LYS A 80 8.44 2.74 7.71
CA LYS A 80 9.47 3.49 8.45
C LYS A 80 9.94 4.72 7.68
N LYS A 81 10.19 4.58 6.38
CA LYS A 81 10.58 5.68 5.50
C LYS A 81 9.47 6.71 5.27
N MET A 82 8.21 6.31 5.29
CA MET A 82 7.09 7.25 5.17
C MET A 82 6.86 8.02 6.46
N THR A 83 6.99 7.37 7.62
CA THR A 83 6.92 8.05 8.92
C THR A 83 8.00 9.12 9.07
N GLU A 84 9.23 8.86 8.61
CA GLU A 84 10.31 9.87 8.54
C GLU A 84 9.91 11.11 7.71
N LYS A 85 8.99 10.97 6.76
CA LYS A 85 8.48 12.03 5.87
C LYS A 85 7.12 12.58 6.30
N LEU A 86 6.64 12.25 7.51
CA LEU A 86 5.30 12.63 8.02
C LEU A 86 4.15 12.17 7.11
N LYS A 87 4.29 11.00 6.50
CA LYS A 87 3.26 10.34 5.69
C LYS A 87 2.89 9.01 6.32
N GLU A 88 1.62 8.64 6.22
CA GLU A 88 1.15 7.36 6.73
C GLU A 88 0.97 6.39 5.57
N PHE A 89 1.69 5.28 5.63
CA PHE A 89 1.54 4.17 4.71
C PHE A 89 0.86 3.03 5.45
N GLU A 90 -0.29 2.64 4.95
CA GLU A 90 -1.15 1.60 5.50
C GLU A 90 -1.30 0.51 4.46
N PHE A 91 -1.14 -0.76 4.85
CA PHE A 91 -1.59 -1.83 3.98
C PHE A 91 -2.01 -3.09 4.73
N ILE A 92 -2.88 -3.84 4.06
CA ILE A 92 -3.16 -5.23 4.38
C ILE A 92 -2.78 -6.08 3.18
N TYR A 93 -2.16 -7.21 3.45
CA TYR A 93 -1.78 -8.17 2.42
C TYR A 93 -2.28 -9.55 2.81
N VAL A 94 -2.72 -10.31 1.81
CA VAL A 94 -3.09 -11.72 1.96
C VAL A 94 -2.39 -12.53 0.87
N GLY A 95 -1.49 -13.41 1.29
CA GLY A 95 -0.79 -14.37 0.45
C GLY A 95 -1.42 -15.75 0.59
N CYS A 96 -1.57 -16.47 -0.52
CA CYS A 96 -2.07 -17.85 -0.55
C CYS A 96 -1.11 -18.71 -1.36
N ILE A 97 -0.68 -19.84 -0.80
CA ILE A 97 0.17 -20.83 -1.47
C ILE A 97 -0.59 -22.15 -1.53
N THR A 98 -0.92 -22.57 -2.74
CA THR A 98 -1.47 -23.90 -3.01
C THR A 98 -0.32 -24.84 -3.36
N PRO A 99 -0.12 -25.96 -2.67
CA PRO A 99 0.98 -26.87 -2.95
C PRO A 99 0.73 -27.67 -4.23
N LYS A 100 1.78 -28.29 -4.76
CA LYS A 100 1.67 -29.24 -5.88
C LYS A 100 1.05 -30.56 -5.37
N SER A 101 -0.19 -30.84 -5.75
CA SER A 101 -0.90 -32.08 -5.42
C SER A 101 -1.93 -32.45 -6.50
N SER A 102 -2.49 -33.66 -6.45
CA SER A 102 -3.51 -34.16 -7.37
C SER A 102 -4.87 -34.41 -6.73
N GLY A 103 -5.03 -34.15 -5.42
CA GLY A 103 -6.27 -34.40 -4.68
C GLY A 103 -6.48 -33.36 -3.59
N ILE A 104 -6.88 -33.83 -2.39
CA ILE A 104 -6.97 -32.97 -1.20
C ILE A 104 -5.55 -32.47 -0.86
N ALA A 105 -5.46 -31.19 -0.57
CA ALA A 105 -4.23 -30.51 -0.20
C ALA A 105 -4.53 -29.38 0.78
N THR A 106 -3.52 -28.96 1.53
CA THR A 106 -3.64 -27.83 2.45
C THR A 106 -3.07 -26.58 1.79
N MET A 107 -3.91 -25.57 1.58
CA MET A 107 -3.50 -24.24 1.13
C MET A 107 -3.06 -23.42 2.33
N ASN A 108 -1.83 -22.91 2.29
CA ASN A 108 -1.32 -22.00 3.32
C ASN A 108 -1.75 -20.58 2.97
N VAL A 109 -2.27 -19.86 3.96
CA VAL A 109 -2.70 -18.47 3.82
C VAL A 109 -2.01 -17.65 4.89
N SER A 110 -1.32 -16.59 4.47
CA SER A 110 -0.67 -15.64 5.36
C SER A 110 -1.31 -14.27 5.17
N ALA A 111 -1.65 -13.59 6.26
CA ALA A 111 -2.08 -12.20 6.24
C ALA A 111 -1.04 -11.32 6.93
N ILE A 112 -0.84 -10.10 6.44
CA ILE A 112 0.01 -9.07 7.07
C ILE A 112 -0.87 -7.89 7.41
N ASN A 113 -0.76 -7.39 8.65
CA ASN A 113 -1.42 -6.17 9.09
C ASN A 113 -0.40 -5.05 9.31
N LEU A 114 -0.48 -4.02 8.47
CA LEU A 114 0.25 -2.77 8.61
C LEU A 114 -0.70 -1.57 8.47
N LEU A 115 -1.88 -1.64 9.09
CA LEU A 115 -2.93 -0.61 9.05
C LEU A 115 -2.85 0.43 10.19
N ASN A 116 -1.72 0.56 10.89
CA ASN A 116 -1.52 1.43 12.06
C ASN A 116 -2.45 1.11 13.27
N LYS A 117 -3.17 -0.01 13.25
CA LYS A 117 -4.11 -0.40 14.31
C LYS A 117 -4.35 -1.91 14.31
N PRO A 118 -4.74 -2.49 15.45
CA PRO A 118 -5.20 -3.87 15.48
C PRO A 118 -6.48 -4.03 14.65
N ILE A 119 -6.64 -5.21 14.05
CA ILE A 119 -7.84 -5.57 13.28
C ILE A 119 -8.41 -6.90 13.73
N ASN A 120 -9.71 -7.09 13.57
CA ASN A 120 -10.34 -8.41 13.67
C ASN A 120 -10.45 -8.99 12.27
N LEU A 121 -9.59 -9.96 11.94
CA LEU A 121 -9.49 -10.56 10.61
C LEU A 121 -10.33 -11.84 10.55
N THR A 122 -11.17 -11.94 9.52
CA THR A 122 -11.93 -13.14 9.18
C THR A 122 -11.65 -13.53 7.74
N LEU A 123 -11.21 -14.78 7.55
CA LEU A 123 -10.93 -15.38 6.25
C LEU A 123 -11.93 -16.52 6.03
N ILE A 124 -12.70 -16.45 4.95
CA ILE A 124 -13.74 -17.44 4.64
C ILE A 124 -13.46 -18.03 3.26
N LEU A 125 -13.23 -19.34 3.20
CA LEU A 125 -13.10 -20.06 1.94
C LEU A 125 -14.46 -20.65 1.57
N ASN A 126 -14.90 -20.42 0.33
CA ASN A 126 -16.18 -20.87 -0.21
C ASN A 126 -16.24 -22.39 -0.54
N ASP A 127 -15.80 -23.23 0.39
CA ASP A 127 -15.89 -24.68 0.27
C ASP A 127 -17.25 -25.22 0.77
N THR A 128 -17.49 -26.54 0.64
CA THR A 128 -18.70 -27.20 1.15
C THR A 128 -18.34 -28.30 2.15
N PRO A 129 -18.47 -28.08 3.47
CA PRO A 129 -18.97 -26.87 4.14
C PRO A 129 -17.96 -25.70 4.10
N PRO A 130 -18.41 -24.44 4.24
CA PRO A 130 -17.52 -23.28 4.28
C PRO A 130 -16.51 -23.40 5.41
N GLN A 131 -15.26 -23.06 5.10
CA GLN A 131 -14.19 -23.06 6.09
C GLN A 131 -13.90 -21.62 6.50
N THR A 132 -13.89 -21.36 7.80
CA THR A 132 -13.64 -20.03 8.36
C THR A 132 -12.40 -20.06 9.27
N ARG A 133 -11.57 -19.03 9.17
CA ARG A 133 -10.43 -18.77 10.06
C ARG A 133 -10.54 -17.36 10.58
N ASN A 134 -10.41 -17.18 11.88
CA ASN A 134 -10.49 -15.89 12.55
C ASN A 134 -9.20 -15.61 13.29
N ASN A 135 -8.81 -14.34 13.30
CA ASN A 135 -7.84 -13.79 14.21
C ASN A 135 -8.45 -12.54 14.84
N ASP A 136 -8.93 -12.71 16.08
CA ASP A 136 -9.46 -11.63 16.87
C ASP A 136 -8.28 -10.85 17.45
N ASN A 137 -8.18 -9.56 17.10
CA ASN A 137 -7.10 -8.66 17.51
C ASN A 137 -5.71 -8.96 16.88
N MET A 138 -5.67 -9.13 15.57
CA MET A 138 -4.41 -9.12 14.80
C MET A 138 -3.75 -7.74 14.92
N ILE A 139 -2.72 -7.63 15.75
CA ILE A 139 -2.02 -6.37 16.04
C ILE A 139 -1.33 -5.78 14.81
N ASP A 140 -1.03 -4.49 14.86
CA ASP A 140 -0.20 -3.83 13.86
C ASP A 140 1.22 -4.43 13.86
N TYR A 141 1.90 -4.47 12.70
CA TYR A 141 3.19 -5.15 12.53
C TYR A 141 3.14 -6.65 12.87
N SER A 142 2.11 -7.36 12.38
CA SER A 142 2.00 -8.80 12.59
C SER A 142 1.71 -9.57 11.31
N ILE A 143 2.09 -10.85 11.36
CA ILE A 143 1.77 -11.86 10.36
C ILE A 143 0.83 -12.86 11.03
N TYR A 144 -0.24 -13.22 10.33
CA TYR A 144 -1.15 -14.29 10.73
C TYR A 144 -1.11 -15.39 9.69
N ASP A 145 -0.58 -16.55 10.08
CA ASP A 145 -0.53 -17.74 9.24
C ASP A 145 -1.68 -18.68 9.61
N THR A 146 -2.37 -19.18 8.59
CA THR A 146 -3.44 -20.16 8.72
C THR A 146 -3.48 -21.06 7.50
N SER A 147 -4.39 -22.01 7.49
CA SER A 147 -4.55 -22.92 6.36
C SER A 147 -5.98 -23.38 6.16
N PHE A 148 -6.27 -23.75 4.92
CA PHE A 148 -7.54 -24.30 4.46
C PHE A 148 -7.30 -25.60 3.72
N ASP A 149 -8.21 -26.55 3.86
CA ASP A 149 -8.18 -27.75 3.06
C ASP A 149 -8.87 -27.47 1.72
N ILE A 150 -8.24 -27.89 0.62
CA ILE A 150 -8.70 -27.63 -0.74
C ILE A 150 -8.59 -28.89 -1.60
N ASN A 151 -9.44 -28.97 -2.61
CA ASN A 151 -9.34 -29.93 -3.69
C ASN A 151 -8.66 -29.27 -4.89
N GLN A 152 -7.57 -29.88 -5.36
CA GLN A 152 -6.82 -29.39 -6.51
C GLN A 152 -7.65 -29.46 -7.81
N GLY A 153 -7.47 -28.45 -8.68
CA GLY A 153 -8.22 -28.30 -9.93
C GLY A 153 -9.56 -27.55 -9.76
N THR A 154 -9.87 -27.09 -8.55
CA THR A 154 -11.09 -26.35 -8.22
C THR A 154 -10.85 -24.84 -8.17
N HIS A 155 -11.93 -24.08 -8.32
CA HIS A 155 -11.99 -22.63 -8.20
C HIS A 155 -12.55 -22.25 -6.83
N TYR A 156 -11.80 -21.47 -6.07
CA TYR A 156 -12.20 -20.95 -4.77
C TYR A 156 -12.27 -19.43 -4.77
N ILE A 157 -13.04 -18.91 -3.83
CA ILE A 157 -13.14 -17.51 -3.45
C ILE A 157 -12.79 -17.47 -1.98
N LEU A 158 -11.71 -16.76 -1.65
CA LEU A 158 -11.34 -16.42 -0.29
C LEU A 158 -11.87 -15.02 0.00
N THR A 159 -12.90 -14.95 0.85
CA THR A 159 -13.45 -13.69 1.34
C THR A 159 -12.61 -13.21 2.53
N VAL A 160 -12.01 -12.03 2.38
CA VAL A 160 -11.24 -11.35 3.41
C VAL A 160 -12.11 -10.27 4.02
N ARG A 161 -12.41 -10.40 5.33
CA ARG A 161 -13.16 -9.40 6.09
C ARG A 161 -12.32 -8.89 7.24
N TYR A 162 -12.37 -7.59 7.49
CA TYR A 162 -11.83 -7.06 8.73
C TYR A 162 -12.63 -5.88 9.28
N ASN A 163 -12.63 -5.75 10.60
CA ASN A 163 -13.32 -4.67 11.35
C ASN A 163 -14.82 -4.55 11.01
N GLY A 164 -15.46 -5.64 10.58
CA GLY A 164 -16.89 -5.75 10.28
C GLY A 164 -17.41 -4.87 9.13
N THR A 165 -16.58 -4.04 8.53
CA THR A 165 -16.96 -3.03 7.53
C THR A 165 -16.27 -3.25 6.19
N TYR A 166 -15.10 -3.88 6.20
CA TYR A 166 -14.39 -4.24 4.99
C TYR A 166 -14.67 -5.68 4.58
N GLU A 167 -14.90 -5.88 3.28
CA GLU A 167 -15.03 -7.18 2.65
C GLU A 167 -14.44 -7.13 1.24
N GLU A 168 -13.58 -8.10 0.91
CA GLU A 168 -13.00 -8.25 -0.43
C GLU A 168 -12.91 -9.74 -0.79
N ASN A 169 -13.09 -10.05 -2.07
CA ASN A 169 -13.10 -11.43 -2.56
C ASN A 169 -11.87 -11.71 -3.43
N ILE A 170 -10.99 -12.61 -2.97
CA ILE A 170 -9.81 -13.04 -3.70
C ILE A 170 -10.15 -14.32 -4.46
N THR A 171 -9.97 -14.29 -5.78
CA THR A 171 -10.22 -15.48 -6.62
C THR A 171 -8.99 -16.37 -6.66
N ILE A 172 -9.16 -17.65 -6.31
CA ILE A 172 -8.11 -18.65 -6.25
C ILE A 172 -8.41 -19.77 -7.25
N LYS A 173 -7.57 -19.89 -8.29
CA LYS A 173 -7.68 -20.96 -9.28
C LYS A 173 -6.57 -21.98 -9.06
N THR A 174 -6.92 -23.10 -8.43
CA THR A 174 -5.95 -24.18 -8.17
C THR A 174 -5.69 -24.98 -9.46
N LYS A 175 -4.53 -25.65 -9.56
CA LYS A 175 -4.22 -26.54 -10.69
C LYS A 175 -3.54 -27.80 -10.17
N SER A 176 -4.07 -28.95 -10.57
CA SER A 176 -3.43 -30.23 -10.27
C SER A 176 -1.98 -30.23 -10.77
N TRP A 177 -1.10 -30.80 -9.96
CA TRP A 177 0.33 -30.94 -10.25
C TRP A 177 1.12 -29.63 -10.42
N LYS A 178 0.56 -28.48 -10.01
CA LYS A 178 1.26 -27.20 -9.99
C LYS A 178 1.07 -26.53 -8.65
N SER A 179 2.11 -25.90 -8.14
CA SER A 179 1.97 -25.00 -7.00
C SER A 179 1.62 -23.62 -7.51
N ILE A 180 0.73 -22.91 -6.82
CA ILE A 180 0.26 -21.58 -7.23
C ILE A 180 0.36 -20.69 -6.01
N TYR A 181 0.95 -19.52 -6.23
CA TYR A 181 0.93 -18.42 -5.29
C TYR A 181 -0.05 -17.36 -5.78
N ILE A 182 -0.80 -16.77 -4.85
CA ILE A 182 -1.69 -15.63 -5.09
C ILE A 182 -1.44 -14.62 -3.99
N GLY A 183 -1.11 -13.39 -4.36
CA GLY A 183 -0.96 -12.27 -3.43
C GLY A 183 -2.03 -11.22 -3.71
N PHE A 184 -2.71 -10.78 -2.66
CA PHE A 184 -3.63 -9.64 -2.67
C PHE A 184 -3.06 -8.52 -1.81
N PHE A 185 -3.18 -7.29 -2.29
CA PHE A 185 -2.77 -6.07 -1.60
C PHE A 185 -3.90 -5.07 -1.61
N ASP A 186 -4.09 -4.42 -0.46
CA ASP A 186 -4.85 -3.18 -0.34
C ASP A 186 -3.96 -2.17 0.39
N VAL A 187 -3.50 -1.18 -0.37
CA VAL A 187 -2.50 -0.20 0.03
C VAL A 187 -3.11 1.19 0.05
N THR A 188 -2.79 1.97 1.07
CA THR A 188 -3.19 3.37 1.21
C THR A 188 -2.00 4.21 1.63
N LEU A 189 -1.78 5.32 0.95
CA LEU A 189 -0.83 6.35 1.34
C LEU A 189 -1.60 7.62 1.68
N ASN A 190 -1.60 8.01 2.96
CA ASN A 190 -2.14 9.28 3.43
C ASN A 190 -1.00 10.30 3.50
N GLY A 191 -1.03 11.27 2.59
CA GLY A 191 -0.20 12.46 2.62
C GLY A 191 -0.85 13.59 3.40
N SER A 192 -0.21 14.77 3.41
CA SER A 192 -0.71 15.93 4.16
C SER A 192 -2.02 16.50 3.58
N LYS A 193 -2.29 16.25 2.29
CA LYS A 193 -3.44 16.80 1.55
C LYS A 193 -4.11 15.80 0.62
N THR A 194 -3.49 14.65 0.39
CA THR A 194 -3.94 13.65 -0.58
C THR A 194 -3.98 12.28 0.06
N THR A 195 -4.89 11.45 -0.42
CA THR A 195 -4.93 10.02 -0.07
C THR A 195 -4.91 9.24 -1.38
N TYR A 196 -3.89 8.40 -1.55
CA TYR A 196 -3.79 7.47 -2.66
C TYR A 196 -4.14 6.07 -2.17
N LYS A 197 -4.92 5.35 -2.96
CA LYS A 197 -5.33 3.98 -2.66
C LYS A 197 -5.19 3.12 -3.90
N ASP A 198 -4.77 1.89 -3.71
CA ASP A 198 -4.75 0.90 -4.77
C ASP A 198 -5.03 -0.50 -4.20
N LYS A 199 -5.66 -1.33 -5.03
CA LYS A 199 -5.98 -2.72 -4.73
C LYS A 199 -5.60 -3.58 -5.91
N PHE A 200 -4.79 -4.60 -5.67
CA PHE A 200 -4.37 -5.48 -6.74
C PHE A 200 -4.16 -6.92 -6.28
N GLN A 201 -4.34 -7.83 -7.24
CA GLN A 201 -4.10 -9.25 -7.08
C GLN A 201 -3.07 -9.71 -8.13
N LYS A 202 -2.10 -10.53 -7.71
CA LYS A 202 -1.13 -11.18 -8.59
C LYS A 202 -1.11 -12.67 -8.34
N SER A 203 -0.96 -13.46 -9.40
CA SER A 203 -0.88 -14.91 -9.32
C SER A 203 0.33 -15.42 -10.10
N TYR A 204 1.06 -16.35 -9.48
CA TYR A 204 2.24 -16.97 -10.05
C TYR A 204 2.12 -18.49 -9.92
N THR A 205 2.45 -19.22 -10.97
CA THR A 205 2.53 -20.69 -10.91
C THR A 205 3.93 -21.05 -10.48
N LEU A 206 4.17 -21.51 -9.25
CA LEU A 206 5.48 -21.83 -8.66
C LEU A 206 6.15 -23.05 -9.35
N LEU A 207 7.49 -23.02 -9.47
CA LEU A 207 8.32 -24.08 -10.09
C LEU A 207 8.50 -25.27 -9.13
#